data_AF-A0A229RP08-F1
#
_entry.id   AF-A0A229RP08-F1
#
_cell.length_a   1.000
_cell.length_b   1.000
_cell.length_c   1.000
_cell.angle_alpha   90.00
_cell.angle_beta   90.00
_cell.angle_gamma   90.00
#
_symmetry.space_group_name_H-M   'P 1'
#
loop_
_entity.id
_entity.type
_entity.pdbx_description
1 polymer ?
#
loop_
_entity_poly.entity_id
_entity_poly.type
_entity_poly.pdbx_seq_one_letter_code
_entity_poly.pdbx_strand_id
1 'polypeptide(L)'
;MEEYHHALGKKDLDTVCRITAPAFDGGMKECRSLTPMQFGMLSEDDFKKLKATRVDPAKVQSKGADKVVVPPSAISPQIAMMAAEPKTFTMAWRDGTWVVID
;
A
#
# COMPACT_ATOMS: atom_id res chain seq x y z
N MET A 1 1.13 -3.84 4.66
CA MET A 1 1.84 -2.81 3.87
C MET A 1 2.91 -3.37 2.95
N GLU A 2 3.87 -4.19 3.42
CA GLU A 2 4.93 -4.73 2.52
C GLU A 2 4.35 -5.46 1.30
N GLU A 3 3.38 -6.35 1.51
CA GLU A 3 2.71 -7.08 0.43
C GLU A 3 2.10 -6.15 -0.64
N TYR A 4 1.43 -5.09 -0.20
CA TYR A 4 0.86 -4.06 -1.10
C TYR A 4 1.96 -3.39 -1.94
N HIS A 5 3.04 -2.94 -1.32
CA HIS A 5 4.13 -2.30 -2.06
C HIS A 5 4.83 -3.29 -2.99
N HIS A 6 5.05 -4.53 -2.57
CA HIS A 6 5.66 -5.55 -3.42
C HIS A 6 4.76 -5.87 -4.62
N ALA A 7 3.44 -5.89 -4.43
CA ALA A 7 2.47 -6.08 -5.50
C ALA A 7 2.45 -4.91 -6.49
N LEU A 8 2.45 -3.65 -6.01
CA LEU A 8 2.67 -2.48 -6.87
C LEU A 8 3.98 -2.61 -7.66
N GLY A 9 5.06 -2.99 -6.98
CA GLY A 9 6.39 -3.22 -7.54
C GLY A 9 6.46 -4.30 -8.63
N LYS A 10 5.54 -5.27 -8.58
CA LYS A 10 5.40 -6.37 -9.53
C LYS A 10 4.29 -6.12 -10.57
N LYS A 11 3.58 -4.99 -10.49
CA LYS A 11 2.36 -4.70 -11.28
C LYS A 11 1.29 -5.79 -11.13
N ASP A 12 1.20 -6.40 -9.94
CA ASP A 12 0.18 -7.39 -9.61
C ASP A 12 -1.13 -6.68 -9.24
N LEU A 13 -1.95 -6.43 -10.26
CA LEU A 13 -3.22 -5.72 -10.13
C LEU A 13 -4.18 -6.40 -9.14
N ASP A 14 -4.25 -7.73 -9.16
CA ASP A 14 -5.19 -8.48 -8.35
C ASP A 14 -4.85 -8.37 -6.87
N THR A 15 -3.56 -8.52 -6.51
CA THR A 15 -3.11 -8.34 -5.13
C THR A 15 -3.23 -6.88 -4.68
N VAL A 16 -2.85 -5.92 -5.53
CA VAL A 16 -3.03 -4.49 -5.22
C VAL A 16 -4.48 -4.20 -4.88
N CYS A 17 -5.42 -4.57 -5.75
CA CYS A 17 -6.82 -4.25 -5.53
C CYS A 17 -7.46 -5.07 -4.41
N ARG A 18 -7.06 -6.32 -4.18
CA ARG A 18 -7.51 -7.05 -2.99
C ARG A 18 -7.16 -6.30 -1.71
N ILE A 19 -5.99 -5.66 -1.65
CA ILE A 19 -5.53 -4.95 -0.45
C ILE A 19 -6.13 -3.54 -0.34
N THR A 20 -6.28 -2.81 -1.44
CA THR A 20 -6.65 -1.37 -1.38
C THR A 20 -8.09 -1.06 -1.78
N ALA A 21 -8.81 -1.95 -2.47
CA ALA A 21 -10.20 -1.72 -2.83
C ALA A 21 -11.10 -1.30 -1.67
N PRO A 22 -10.94 -1.80 -0.43
CA PRO A 22 -11.77 -1.34 0.70
C PRO A 22 -11.63 0.13 1.07
N ALA A 23 -10.59 0.83 0.58
CA ALA A 23 -10.40 2.27 0.76
C ALA A 23 -11.02 3.13 -0.36
N PHE A 24 -11.51 2.51 -1.43
CA PHE A 24 -12.20 3.21 -2.54
C PHE A 24 -13.72 3.13 -2.36
N ASP A 25 -14.42 4.24 -2.58
CA ASP A 25 -15.90 4.27 -2.56
C ASP A 25 -16.50 3.32 -3.61
N GLY A 26 -15.91 3.25 -4.80
CA GLY A 26 -16.28 2.33 -5.87
C GLY A 26 -15.65 0.94 -5.76
N GLY A 27 -14.94 0.66 -4.65
CA GLY A 27 -14.39 -0.64 -4.31
C GLY A 27 -13.50 -1.25 -5.39
N MET A 28 -13.67 -2.56 -5.64
CA MET A 28 -12.85 -3.32 -6.59
C MET A 28 -12.93 -2.79 -8.03
N LYS A 29 -14.10 -2.27 -8.44
CA LYS A 29 -14.29 -1.76 -9.79
C LYS A 29 -13.45 -0.50 -10.02
N GLU A 30 -13.51 0.42 -9.07
CA GLU A 30 -12.74 1.65 -9.13
C GLU A 30 -11.24 1.37 -9.05
N CYS A 31 -10.80 0.55 -8.09
CA CYS A 31 -9.38 0.18 -7.98
C CYS A 31 -8.82 -0.37 -9.31
N ARG A 32 -9.51 -1.36 -9.92
CA ARG A 32 -9.07 -1.95 -11.19
C ARG A 32 -9.00 -0.96 -12.34
N SER A 33 -9.78 0.12 -12.29
CA SER A 33 -9.76 1.18 -13.32
C SER A 33 -8.59 2.17 -13.13
N LEU A 34 -8.22 2.48 -11.89
CA LEU A 34 -7.22 3.51 -11.57
C LEU A 34 -5.79 2.96 -11.45
N THR A 35 -5.63 1.77 -10.87
CA THR A 35 -4.30 1.18 -10.63
C THR A 35 -3.46 1.00 -11.91
N PRO A 36 -4.01 0.60 -13.07
CA PRO A 36 -3.21 0.55 -14.31
C PRO A 36 -2.63 1.91 -14.71
N MET A 37 -3.36 3.00 -14.47
CA MET A 37 -2.84 4.36 -14.71
C MET A 37 -1.68 4.65 -13.76
N GLN A 38 -1.81 4.28 -12.48
CA GLN A 38 -0.72 4.39 -11.50
C GLN A 38 0.53 3.61 -11.93
N PHE A 39 0.37 2.40 -12.47
CA PHE A 39 1.50 1.64 -13.03
C PHE A 39 2.21 2.35 -14.18
N GLY A 40 1.51 3.20 -14.94
CA GLY A 40 2.09 4.02 -16.00
C GLY A 40 2.86 5.24 -15.49
N MET A 41 2.60 5.69 -14.25
CA MET A 41 3.24 6.87 -13.66
C MET A 41 4.54 6.56 -12.89
N LEU A 42 4.74 5.31 -12.48
CA LEU A 42 5.91 4.90 -11.68
C LEU A 42 7.14 4.64 -12.56
N SER A 43 8.30 5.12 -12.11
CA SER A 43 9.58 4.86 -12.77
C SER A 43 10.11 3.46 -12.49
N GLU A 44 11.14 3.03 -13.23
CA GLU A 44 11.83 1.76 -12.94
C GLU A 44 12.46 1.74 -11.54
N ASP A 45 12.99 2.87 -11.08
CA ASP A 45 13.54 3.02 -9.73
C ASP A 45 12.45 2.89 -8.66
N ASP A 46 11.27 3.47 -8.91
CA ASP A 46 10.12 3.29 -8.02
C ASP A 46 9.71 1.82 -7.93
N PHE A 47 9.64 1.09 -9.05
CA PHE A 47 9.34 -0.35 -9.02
C PHE A 47 10.40 -1.15 -8.24
N LYS A 48 11.69 -0.81 -8.36
CA LYS A 48 12.76 -1.44 -7.57
C LYS A 48 12.59 -1.18 -6.08
N LYS A 49 12.33 0.06 -5.69
CA LYS A 49 12.09 0.46 -4.28
C LYS A 49 10.85 -0.19 -3.70
N LEU A 50 9.77 -0.26 -4.47
CA LEU A 50 8.54 -0.95 -4.08
C LEU A 50 8.77 -2.42 -3.77
N LYS A 51 9.49 -3.15 -4.64
CA LYS A 51 9.86 -4.56 -4.39
C LYS A 51 10.80 -4.74 -3.19
N ALA A 52 11.57 -3.72 -2.84
CA ALA A 52 12.50 -3.74 -1.71
C ALA A 52 11.89 -3.21 -0.41
N THR A 53 10.64 -2.73 -0.43
CA THR A 53 10.00 -2.10 0.73
C THR A 53 10.07 -3.01 1.96
N ARG A 54 10.42 -2.42 3.09
CA ARG A 54 10.29 -2.97 4.44
C ARG A 54 9.51 -2.01 5.31
N VAL A 55 8.80 -2.57 6.28
CA VAL A 55 8.08 -1.84 7.32
C VAL A 55 8.78 -2.07 8.64
N ASP A 56 9.14 -0.99 9.31
CA ASP A 56 9.66 -1.01 10.68
C ASP A 56 8.51 -1.22 11.66
N PRO A 57 8.37 -2.43 12.26
CA PRO A 57 7.24 -2.75 13.14
C PRO A 57 7.25 -1.91 14.42
N ALA A 58 8.41 -1.40 14.86
CA ALA A 58 8.51 -0.57 16.06
C ALA A 58 7.84 0.81 15.87
N LYS A 59 7.59 1.21 14.62
CA LYS A 59 6.94 2.47 14.27
C LYS A 59 5.46 2.30 13.91
N VAL A 60 4.98 1.06 13.79
CA VAL A 60 3.57 0.77 13.52
C VAL A 60 2.77 0.94 14.82
N GLN A 61 1.67 1.70 14.75
CA GLN A 61 0.81 1.91 15.91
C GLN A 61 -0.37 0.94 15.87
N SER A 62 -0.51 0.10 16.89
CA SER A 62 -1.75 -0.67 17.08
C SER A 62 -2.88 0.27 17.51
N LYS A 63 -4.07 0.05 16.94
CA LYS A 63 -5.34 0.69 17.34
C LYS A 63 -6.37 -0.36 17.78
N GLY A 64 -5.91 -1.54 18.18
CA GLY A 64 -6.74 -2.70 18.50
C GLY A 64 -6.11 -4.00 17.99
N ALA A 65 -6.84 -5.10 18.17
CA ALA A 65 -6.40 -6.43 17.73
C ALA A 65 -6.37 -6.59 16.19
N ASP A 66 -7.19 -5.81 15.49
CA ASP A 66 -7.45 -5.94 14.06
C ASP A 66 -7.21 -4.63 13.29
N LYS A 67 -6.61 -3.62 13.92
CA LYS A 67 -6.38 -2.31 13.31
C LYS A 67 -5.00 -1.76 13.63
N VAL A 68 -4.30 -1.28 12.60
CA VAL A 68 -2.99 -0.64 12.73
C VAL A 68 -2.91 0.63 11.91
N VAL A 69 -2.03 1.53 12.33
CA VAL A 69 -1.68 2.75 11.61
C VAL A 69 -0.19 2.67 11.25
N VAL A 70 0.10 2.79 9.96
CA VAL A 70 1.45 2.72 9.41
C VAL A 70 1.88 4.12 8.97
N PRO A 71 2.71 4.82 9.75
CA PRO A 71 3.19 6.15 9.38
C PRO A 71 4.24 6.04 8.24
N PRO A 72 4.46 7.12 7.47
CA PRO A 72 5.47 7.16 6.41
C PRO A 72 6.87 6.77 6.90
N SER A 73 7.22 7.16 8.13
CA SER A 73 8.52 6.89 8.76
C SER A 73 8.77 5.41 9.08
N ALA A 74 7.72 4.59 9.04
CA ALA A 74 7.82 3.14 9.15
C ALA A 74 8.21 2.47 7.83
N ILE A 75 8.11 3.16 6.69
CA ILE A 75 8.29 2.56 5.36
C ILE A 75 9.63 2.98 4.77
N SER A 76 10.44 2.01 4.34
CA SER A 76 11.69 2.27 3.64
C SER A 76 12.05 1.16 2.64
N PRO A 77 12.61 1.47 1.45
CA PRO A 77 12.75 2.81 0.88
C PRO A 77 11.40 3.39 0.42
N GLN A 78 11.30 4.73 0.33
CA GLN A 78 10.13 5.40 -0.25
C GLN A 78 10.34 5.69 -1.74
N ILE A 79 9.29 5.49 -2.54
CA ILE A 79 9.22 5.94 -3.93
C ILE A 79 9.08 7.47 -4.00
N ALA A 80 9.35 8.05 -5.17
CA ALA A 80 9.31 9.52 -5.34
C ALA A 80 7.97 10.12 -4.91
N MET A 81 6.86 9.51 -5.34
CA MET A 81 5.52 9.98 -5.00
C MET A 81 5.24 9.95 -3.49
N MET A 82 5.66 8.89 -2.79
CA MET A 82 5.47 8.77 -1.33
C MET A 82 6.36 9.73 -0.54
N ALA A 83 7.56 10.02 -1.06
CA ALA A 83 8.46 10.98 -0.44
C ALA A 83 7.95 12.43 -0.62
N ALA A 84 7.34 12.74 -1.77
CA ALA A 84 6.75 14.04 -2.06
C ALA A 84 5.45 14.28 -1.27
N GLU A 85 4.60 13.25 -1.16
CA GLU A 85 3.34 13.28 -0.43
C GLU A 85 3.28 12.15 0.61
N PRO A 86 3.95 12.32 1.77
CA PRO A 86 3.98 11.29 2.79
C PRO A 86 2.59 11.09 3.41
N LYS A 87 2.01 9.91 3.21
CA LYS A 87 0.71 9.53 3.78
C LYS A 87 0.84 8.47 4.86
N THR A 88 0.00 8.62 5.88
CA THR A 88 -0.24 7.57 6.88
C THR A 88 -1.30 6.63 6.34
N PHE A 89 -1.07 5.32 6.48
CA PHE A 89 -2.04 4.30 6.08
C PHE A 89 -2.71 3.69 7.30
N THR A 90 -4.02 3.59 7.29
CA THR A 90 -4.78 2.80 8.24
C THR A 90 -5.07 1.44 7.61
N MET A 91 -4.69 0.37 8.29
CA MET A 91 -5.00 -0.99 7.86
C MET A 91 -5.88 -1.72 8.86
N ALA A 92 -6.72 -2.61 8.33
CA ALA A 92 -7.54 -3.53 9.11
C ALA A 92 -7.26 -4.99 8.72
N TRP A 93 -7.31 -5.90 9.70
CA TRP A 93 -7.23 -7.34 9.48
C TRP A 93 -8.60 -7.85 9.08
N ARG A 94 -8.73 -8.33 7.84
CA ARG A 94 -9.98 -8.85 7.28
C ARG A 94 -9.68 -10.13 6.51
N ASP A 95 -10.46 -11.18 6.74
CA ASP A 95 -10.38 -12.43 5.97
C ASP A 95 -8.96 -13.02 5.87
N GLY A 96 -8.18 -12.92 6.95
CA GLY A 96 -6.82 -13.47 7.02
C GLY A 96 -5.74 -12.63 6.34
N THR A 97 -6.03 -11.37 5.98
CA THR A 97 -5.05 -10.44 5.38
C THR A 97 -5.22 -9.01 5.89
N TRP A 98 -4.17 -8.20 5.79
CA TRP A 98 -4.23 -6.77 6.10
C TRP A 98 -4.66 -5.99 4.85
N VAL A 99 -5.76 -5.24 4.95
CA VAL A 99 -6.26 -4.34 3.89
C VAL A 99 -6.12 -2.88 4.28
N VAL A 100 -5.89 -1.99 3.31
CA VAL A 100 -5.91 -0.54 3.50
C VAL A 100 -7.37 -0.08 3.51
N ILE A 101 -7.71 0.77 4.47
CA ILE A 101 -9.08 1.28 4.66
C ILE A 101 -9.18 2.81 4.74
N ASP A 102 -8.03 3.50 4.86
CA ASP A 102 -7.86 4.95 4.85
C ASP A 102 -6.37 5.27 4.62
#